data_AF-A0A524H6Z7-F1
#
_entry.id   AF-A0A524H6Z7-F1
#
_cell.length_a   1.000
_cell.length_b   1.000
_cell.length_c   1.000
_cell.angle_alpha   90.00
_cell.angle_beta   90.00
_cell.angle_gamma   90.00
#
_symmetry.space_group_name_H-M   'P 1'
#
loop_
_entity.id
_entity.type
_entity.pdbx_description
1 polymer ?
#
loop_
_entity_poly.entity_id
_entity_poly.type
_entity_poly.pdbx_seq_one_letter_code
_entity_poly.pdbx_strand_id
1 'polypeptide(L)'
;MTNRGFLVAAGTLVVANVLIFGGVMRNRAGNPDAVVRLSERELESWGDHSEGAETFLNLRLQWKTAPGPGGKPWFNRAKLEALGNIGIPAADDTAAHREWSRGTKPGYAVLELAGPAWERWREAAPLKSDSIPTRLMAVDFGLDPLALRQQYPERSQYLILPATYHAIIVSSVRDSMSNTVTPARIEGQVRELLPGTVHVPRPLRDSLIGLGAELNDSTTHFEVTLKVGRKWEVWVE
;
A
#
# COMPACT_ATOMS: atom_id res chain seq x y z
N MET A 1 17.71 44.34 27.72
CA MET A 1 17.54 44.56 26.27
C MET A 1 17.00 43.28 25.67
N THR A 2 15.73 43.25 25.26
CA THR A 2 15.13 42.04 24.67
C THR A 2 15.68 41.85 23.27
N ASN A 3 16.37 40.74 23.04
CA ASN A 3 17.03 40.47 21.78
C ASN A 3 15.95 40.17 20.72
N ARG A 4 15.63 41.17 19.88
CA ARG A 4 14.55 41.09 18.88
C ARG A 4 14.73 39.90 17.93
N GLY A 5 15.97 39.52 17.63
CA GLY A 5 16.27 38.33 16.83
C GLY A 5 15.84 37.03 17.50
N PHE A 6 15.98 36.91 18.83
CA PHE A 6 15.51 35.75 19.58
C PHE A 6 13.98 35.66 19.58
N LEU A 7 13.28 36.78 19.74
CA LEU A 7 11.82 36.81 19.70
C LEU A 7 11.26 36.41 18.33
N VAL A 8 11.92 36.84 17.24
CA VAL A 8 11.54 36.43 15.88
C VAL A 8 11.78 34.93 15.68
N ALA A 9 12.94 34.40 16.10
CA ALA A 9 13.23 32.97 15.99
C ALA A 9 12.25 32.12 16.79
N ALA A 10 11.97 32.50 18.05
CA ALA A 10 11.01 31.82 18.89
C ALA A 10 9.59 31.89 18.32
N GLY A 11 9.18 33.06 17.81
CA GLY A 11 7.88 33.25 17.15
C GLY A 11 7.72 32.36 15.93
N THR A 12 8.73 32.29 15.06
CA THR A 12 8.73 31.41 13.88
C THR A 12 8.60 29.93 14.28
N LEU A 13 9.34 29.49 15.30
CA LEU A 13 9.25 28.11 15.78
C LEU A 13 7.85 27.77 16.29
N VAL A 14 7.24 28.65 17.09
CA VAL A 14 5.88 28.44 17.60
C VAL A 14 4.87 28.36 16.45
N VAL A 15 4.93 29.30 15.50
CA VAL A 15 4.03 29.32 14.35
C VAL A 15 4.19 28.06 13.50
N ALA A 16 5.42 27.63 13.22
CA ALA A 16 5.68 26.40 12.47
C ALA A 16 5.06 25.17 13.16
N ASN A 17 5.25 25.03 14.46
CA ASN A 17 4.67 23.92 15.23
C ASN A 17 3.15 23.98 15.25
N VAL A 18 2.54 25.15 15.47
CA VAL A 18 1.08 25.31 15.45
C VAL A 18 0.50 24.93 14.08
N LEU A 19 1.16 25.30 12.97
CA LEU A 19 0.73 24.93 11.63
C LEU A 19 0.84 23.41 11.39
N ILE A 20 1.92 22.78 11.85
CA ILE A 20 2.13 21.32 11.76
C ILE A 20 1.05 20.58 12.57
N PHE A 21 0.90 20.89 13.86
CA PHE A 21 -0.06 20.22 14.73
C PHE A 21 -1.51 20.50 14.30
N GLY A 22 -1.83 21.73 13.90
CA GLY A 22 -3.14 22.06 13.35
C GLY A 22 -3.46 21.26 12.08
N GLY A 23 -2.45 21.01 11.25
CA GLY A 23 -2.56 20.14 10.08
C GLY A 23 -2.91 18.69 10.45
N VAL A 24 -2.19 18.11 11.42
CA VAL A 24 -2.43 16.74 11.91
C VAL A 24 -3.80 16.62 12.56
N MET A 25 -4.16 17.55 13.45
CA MET A 25 -5.47 17.58 14.08
C MET A 25 -6.58 17.65 13.04
N ARG A 26 -6.44 18.49 12.01
CA ARG A 26 -7.43 18.57 10.92
C ARG A 26 -7.49 17.31 10.07
N ASN A 27 -6.37 16.62 9.87
CA ASN A 27 -6.33 15.38 9.12
C ASN A 27 -7.00 14.22 9.88
N ARG A 28 -6.84 14.17 11.20
CA ARG A 28 -7.47 13.20 12.10
C ARG A 28 -8.89 13.61 12.53
N ALA A 29 -9.28 14.86 12.34
CA ALA A 29 -10.60 15.37 12.72
C ALA A 29 -11.70 14.88 11.78
N GLY A 30 -12.78 14.37 12.39
CA GLY A 30 -13.93 13.81 11.70
C GLY A 30 -13.78 12.31 11.44
N ASN A 31 -14.63 11.77 10.56
CA ASN A 31 -14.60 10.35 10.23
C ASN A 31 -13.39 10.03 9.33
N PRO A 32 -12.53 9.06 9.71
CA PRO A 32 -11.47 8.55 8.86
C PRO A 32 -12.00 8.07 7.51
N ASP A 33 -11.17 8.13 6.47
CA ASP A 33 -11.51 7.57 5.16
C ASP A 33 -11.73 6.05 5.22
N ALA A 34 -10.86 5.36 5.95
CA ALA A 34 -10.97 3.93 6.23
C ALA A 34 -10.59 3.65 7.68
N VAL A 35 -11.23 2.63 8.26
CA VAL A 35 -10.94 2.10 9.60
C VAL A 35 -10.94 0.59 9.48
N VAL A 36 -9.75 0.00 9.46
CA VAL A 36 -9.57 -1.41 9.12
C VAL A 36 -8.76 -2.09 10.21
N ARG A 37 -9.19 -3.27 10.65
CA ARG A 37 -8.42 -4.07 11.60
C ARG A 37 -7.42 -4.94 10.84
N LEU A 38 -6.15 -4.75 11.11
CA LEU A 38 -5.05 -5.47 10.47
C LEU A 38 -4.32 -6.30 11.51
N SER A 39 -3.94 -7.52 11.14
CA SER A 39 -3.07 -8.34 11.99
C SER A 39 -1.64 -8.31 11.47
N GLU A 40 -0.75 -8.99 12.18
CA GLU A 40 0.63 -9.25 11.78
C GLU A 40 0.78 -9.80 10.35
N ARG A 41 -0.26 -10.47 9.81
CA ARG A 41 -0.29 -10.94 8.42
C ARG A 41 -0.23 -9.80 7.41
N GLU A 42 -0.77 -8.64 7.76
CA GLU A 42 -0.82 -7.44 6.95
C GLU A 42 0.22 -6.39 7.40
N LEU A 43 0.88 -6.62 8.54
CA LEU A 43 1.79 -5.68 9.18
C LEU A 43 3.04 -6.42 9.68
N GLU A 44 4.12 -6.32 8.91
CA GLU A 44 5.42 -6.90 9.26
C GLU A 44 6.28 -5.86 9.98
N SER A 45 6.94 -6.23 11.08
CA SER A 45 7.94 -5.35 11.70
C SER A 45 9.09 -5.08 10.72
N TRP A 46 9.41 -3.81 10.52
CA TRP A 46 10.39 -3.39 9.52
C TRP A 46 11.39 -2.39 10.11
N GLY A 47 12.66 -2.78 10.13
CA GLY A 47 13.76 -1.96 10.65
C GLY A 47 14.98 -2.78 11.04
N ASP A 48 16.11 -2.10 11.17
CA ASP A 48 17.33 -2.65 11.79
C ASP A 48 17.11 -2.70 13.32
N HIS A 49 17.40 -3.83 13.96
CA HIS A 49 17.27 -4.02 15.42
C HIS A 49 18.61 -3.78 16.15
N SER A 50 19.60 -3.16 15.49
CA SER A 50 20.85 -2.75 16.11
C SER A 50 20.65 -1.71 17.23
N GLU A 51 21.61 -1.60 18.15
CA GLU A 51 21.59 -0.88 19.45
C GLU A 51 21.26 0.64 19.41
N GLY A 52 20.78 1.20 18.29
CA GLY A 52 20.22 2.55 18.19
C GLY A 52 18.73 2.61 17.78
N ALA A 53 18.11 1.46 17.47
CA ALA A 53 16.76 1.35 16.94
C ALA A 53 15.64 1.32 17.99
N GLU A 54 16.00 1.34 19.28
CA GLU A 54 15.05 1.20 20.41
C GLU A 54 13.98 2.31 20.50
N THR A 55 14.06 3.33 19.65
CA THR A 55 13.21 4.51 19.76
C THR A 55 11.89 4.39 18.99
N PHE A 56 11.83 3.58 17.93
CA PHE A 56 10.69 3.58 17.00
C PHE A 56 10.36 2.17 16.48
N LEU A 57 9.09 1.77 16.59
CA LEU A 57 8.57 0.60 15.89
C LEU A 57 7.88 1.07 14.60
N ASN A 58 8.25 0.48 13.47
CA ASN A 58 7.60 0.70 12.18
C ASN A 58 7.03 -0.61 11.67
N LEU A 59 5.78 -0.58 11.24
CA LEU A 59 5.09 -1.73 10.65
C LEU A 59 4.94 -1.49 9.15
N ARG A 60 5.47 -2.40 8.33
CA ARG A 60 5.33 -2.36 6.88
C ARG A 60 4.03 -3.03 6.46
N LEU A 61 3.27 -2.34 5.62
CA LEU A 61 2.06 -2.91 5.00
C LEU A 61 2.45 -4.03 4.04
N GLN A 62 2.01 -5.24 4.36
CA GLN A 62 2.13 -6.41 3.51
C GLN A 62 0.89 -6.55 2.64
N TRP A 63 1.07 -6.58 1.33
CA TRP A 63 -0.02 -6.69 0.36
C TRP A 63 0.43 -7.46 -0.87
N LYS A 64 -0.53 -7.95 -1.65
CA LYS A 64 -0.30 -8.59 -2.95
C LYS A 64 -1.26 -8.06 -3.99
N THR A 65 -0.94 -8.19 -5.27
CA THR A 65 -1.87 -7.88 -6.35
C THR A 65 -2.85 -9.04 -6.54
N ALA A 66 -4.15 -8.74 -6.47
CA ALA A 66 -5.19 -9.73 -6.70
C ALA A 66 -5.15 -10.27 -8.15
N PRO A 67 -5.48 -11.55 -8.37
CA PRO A 67 -5.90 -11.97 -9.70
C PRO A 67 -7.23 -11.29 -10.04
N GLY A 68 -7.35 -10.84 -11.29
CA GLY A 68 -8.62 -10.35 -11.81
C GLY A 68 -9.59 -11.51 -12.10
N PRO A 69 -10.81 -11.18 -12.55
CA PRO A 69 -11.82 -12.17 -12.88
C PRO A 69 -11.32 -13.22 -13.89
N GLY A 70 -11.59 -14.49 -13.62
CA GLY A 70 -11.14 -15.61 -14.48
C GLY A 70 -9.62 -15.80 -14.52
N GLY A 71 -8.88 -15.36 -13.51
CA GLY A 71 -7.42 -15.49 -13.43
C GLY A 71 -6.65 -14.52 -14.32
N LYS A 72 -7.34 -13.62 -15.03
CA LYS A 72 -6.72 -12.60 -15.88
C LYS A 72 -6.24 -11.42 -15.04
N PRO A 73 -5.17 -10.71 -15.45
CA PRO A 73 -4.74 -9.48 -14.77
C PRO A 73 -5.83 -8.40 -14.87
N TRP A 74 -6.24 -7.84 -13.72
CA TRP A 74 -7.14 -6.68 -13.72
C TRP A 74 -6.42 -5.41 -14.18
N PHE A 75 -5.13 -5.28 -13.85
CA PHE A 75 -4.29 -4.15 -14.27
C PHE A 75 -3.72 -4.40 -15.66
N ASN A 76 -4.60 -4.45 -16.65
CA ASN A 76 -4.24 -4.73 -18.05
C ASN A 76 -4.05 -3.43 -18.87
N ARG A 77 -3.78 -3.58 -20.17
CA ARG A 77 -3.66 -2.46 -21.12
C ARG A 77 -4.83 -1.48 -21.05
N ALA A 78 -6.08 -1.97 -21.03
CA ALA A 78 -7.24 -1.09 -20.98
C ALA A 78 -7.27 -0.26 -19.70
N LYS A 79 -6.88 -0.85 -18.56
CA LYS A 79 -6.74 -0.10 -17.31
C LYS A 79 -5.62 0.94 -17.39
N LEU A 80 -4.48 0.62 -17.99
CA LEU A 80 -3.41 1.60 -18.23
C LEU A 80 -3.92 2.76 -19.11
N GLU A 81 -4.59 2.48 -20.23
CA GLU A 81 -5.16 3.52 -21.10
C GLU A 81 -6.15 4.41 -20.35
N ALA A 82 -7.00 3.83 -19.50
CA ALA A 82 -7.93 4.57 -18.64
C ALA A 82 -7.23 5.49 -17.63
N LEU A 83 -5.98 5.19 -17.24
CA LEU A 83 -5.13 6.07 -16.43
C LEU A 83 -4.43 7.16 -17.27
N GLY A 84 -4.79 7.32 -18.54
CA GLY A 84 -4.21 8.31 -19.44
C GLY A 84 -2.88 7.89 -20.07
N ASN A 85 -2.52 6.61 -20.00
CA ASN A 85 -1.34 6.08 -20.68
C ASN A 85 -1.62 5.95 -22.18
N ILE A 86 -1.22 6.95 -22.95
CA ILE A 86 -1.30 6.95 -24.41
C ILE A 86 -0.05 6.35 -25.04
N GLY A 87 -0.19 5.78 -26.24
CA GLY A 87 0.94 5.27 -27.03
C GLY A 87 1.63 4.05 -26.42
N ILE A 88 0.88 3.18 -25.73
CA ILE A 88 1.43 1.95 -25.15
C ILE A 88 1.98 1.08 -26.29
N PRO A 89 3.27 0.71 -26.27
CA PRO A 89 3.86 -0.12 -27.32
C PRO A 89 3.15 -1.47 -27.50
N ALA A 90 3.36 -2.10 -28.64
CA ALA A 90 2.97 -3.49 -28.83
C ALA A 90 3.76 -4.39 -27.85
N ALA A 91 3.16 -5.50 -27.42
CA ALA A 91 3.74 -6.32 -26.34
C ALA A 91 4.96 -7.14 -26.80
N ASP A 92 5.14 -7.27 -28.10
CA ASP A 92 6.28 -7.90 -28.78
C ASP A 92 7.47 -6.93 -28.98
N ASP A 93 7.26 -5.61 -28.88
CA ASP A 93 8.33 -4.61 -28.95
C ASP A 93 8.96 -4.33 -27.57
N THR A 94 9.87 -5.23 -27.17
CA THR A 94 10.55 -5.16 -25.87
C THR A 94 11.50 -3.96 -25.71
N ALA A 95 11.98 -3.37 -26.81
CA ALA A 95 12.90 -2.23 -26.77
C ALA A 95 12.11 -0.94 -26.53
N ALA A 96 11.07 -0.68 -27.34
CA ALA A 96 10.19 0.47 -27.15
C ALA A 96 9.51 0.44 -25.77
N HIS A 97 9.14 -0.74 -25.28
CA HIS A 97 8.57 -0.86 -23.95
C HIS A 97 9.57 -0.53 -22.84
N ARG A 98 10.83 -0.99 -22.93
CA ARG A 98 11.83 -0.68 -21.89
C ARG A 98 12.06 0.82 -21.73
N GLU A 99 11.90 1.58 -22.81
CA GLU A 99 11.96 3.04 -22.78
C GLU A 99 10.66 3.65 -22.25
N TRP A 100 9.50 3.16 -22.70
CA TRP A 100 8.18 3.65 -22.30
C TRP A 100 7.85 3.40 -20.82
N SER A 101 8.26 2.24 -20.29
CA SER A 101 8.04 1.82 -18.90
C SER A 101 9.04 2.41 -17.92
N ARG A 102 9.86 3.38 -18.35
CA ARG A 102 10.79 4.05 -17.43
C ARG A 102 10.02 4.89 -16.43
N GLY A 103 10.33 4.66 -15.16
CA GLY A 103 9.80 5.41 -14.04
C GLY A 103 8.50 4.85 -13.49
N THR A 104 8.02 5.49 -12.44
CA THR A 104 6.78 5.17 -11.77
C THR A 104 5.83 6.35 -11.91
N LYS A 105 4.54 6.06 -12.01
CA LYS A 105 3.49 7.06 -12.15
C LYS A 105 2.64 7.07 -10.87
N PRO A 106 2.34 8.25 -10.30
CA PRO A 106 1.56 8.34 -9.07
C PRO A 106 0.08 8.07 -9.33
N GLY A 107 -0.63 7.70 -8.27
CA GLY A 107 -2.08 7.57 -8.22
C GLY A 107 -2.51 6.99 -6.88
N TYR A 108 -3.59 6.23 -6.88
CA TYR A 108 -4.17 5.64 -5.68
C TYR A 108 -4.48 4.16 -5.94
N ALA A 109 -3.99 3.30 -5.05
CA ALA A 109 -4.32 1.87 -5.07
C ALA A 109 -5.51 1.61 -4.14
N VAL A 110 -6.40 0.73 -4.58
CA VAL A 110 -7.48 0.17 -3.74
C VAL A 110 -7.03 -1.19 -3.24
N LEU A 111 -6.98 -1.32 -1.92
CA LEU A 111 -6.64 -2.57 -1.25
C LEU A 111 -7.89 -3.12 -0.56
N GLU A 112 -8.22 -4.37 -0.87
CA GLU A 112 -9.29 -5.13 -0.25
C GLU A 112 -8.73 -6.01 0.86
N LEU A 113 -9.28 -5.89 2.07
CA LEU A 113 -8.95 -6.78 3.18
C LEU A 113 -9.86 -8.01 3.20
N ALA A 114 -9.26 -9.20 3.17
CA ALA A 114 -9.91 -10.48 3.44
C ALA A 114 -11.24 -10.72 2.67
N GLY A 115 -11.32 -10.21 1.44
CA GLY A 115 -12.49 -10.32 0.58
C GLY A 115 -12.34 -11.32 -0.56
N PRO A 116 -13.26 -11.28 -1.55
CA PRO A 116 -13.25 -12.19 -2.70
C PRO A 116 -11.94 -12.21 -3.49
N ALA A 117 -11.19 -11.10 -3.51
CA ALA A 117 -9.88 -11.05 -4.15
C ALA A 117 -8.85 -11.94 -3.46
N TRP A 118 -8.89 -12.01 -2.13
CA TRP A 118 -8.03 -12.89 -1.35
C TRP A 118 -8.41 -14.36 -1.55
N GLU A 119 -9.70 -14.67 -1.62
CA GLU A 119 -10.19 -16.02 -1.88
C GLU A 119 -9.72 -16.54 -3.25
N ARG A 120 -9.88 -15.73 -4.30
CA ARG A 120 -9.37 -16.06 -5.65
C ARG A 120 -7.86 -16.26 -5.65
N TRP A 121 -7.13 -15.42 -4.92
CA TRP A 121 -5.68 -15.56 -4.81
C TRP A 121 -5.30 -16.88 -4.13
N ARG A 122 -5.99 -17.24 -3.04
CA ARG A 122 -5.77 -18.50 -2.31
C ARG A 122 -6.08 -19.74 -3.14
N GLU A 123 -7.10 -19.69 -4.00
CA GLU A 123 -7.42 -20.78 -4.92
C GLU A 123 -6.38 -20.94 -6.03
N ALA A 124 -5.82 -19.82 -6.51
CA ALA A 124 -4.85 -19.83 -7.60
C ALA A 124 -3.40 -20.09 -7.16
N ALA A 125 -3.06 -19.80 -5.90
CA ALA A 125 -1.69 -19.90 -5.39
C ALA A 125 -1.49 -21.13 -4.49
N PRO A 126 -0.50 -22.01 -4.77
CA PRO A 126 -0.12 -23.04 -3.82
C PRO A 126 0.47 -22.37 -2.57
N LEU A 127 -0.21 -22.52 -1.43
CA LEU A 127 0.29 -22.03 -0.15
C LEU A 127 1.59 -22.79 0.18
N LYS A 128 2.68 -22.07 0.42
CA LYS A 128 3.84 -22.67 1.09
C LYS A 128 3.42 -22.96 2.54
N SER A 129 3.74 -24.17 3.01
CA SER A 129 3.35 -24.71 4.33
C SER A 129 3.59 -23.73 5.49
N ASP A 130 4.65 -22.93 5.43
CA ASP A 130 5.15 -22.22 6.61
C ASP A 130 4.90 -20.70 6.59
N SER A 131 4.29 -20.15 5.54
CA SER A 131 4.00 -18.71 5.45
C SER A 131 2.53 -18.41 5.67
N ILE A 132 2.19 -17.53 6.61
CA ILE A 132 0.84 -16.97 6.66
C ILE A 132 0.74 -15.84 5.61
N PRO A 133 -0.04 -16.00 4.52
CA PRO A 133 -0.13 -14.94 3.52
C PRO A 133 -0.94 -13.75 4.05
N THR A 134 -0.53 -12.55 3.66
CA THR A 134 -1.35 -11.33 3.80
C THR A 134 -2.74 -11.53 3.22
N ARG A 135 -3.75 -10.96 3.87
CA ARG A 135 -5.13 -10.89 3.35
C ARG A 135 -5.43 -9.61 2.59
N LEU A 136 -4.44 -8.71 2.50
CA LEU A 136 -4.57 -7.41 1.86
C LEU A 136 -4.22 -7.51 0.38
N MET A 137 -5.20 -7.26 -0.48
CA MET A 137 -5.11 -7.47 -1.91
C MET A 137 -5.34 -6.18 -2.69
N ALA A 138 -4.41 -5.76 -3.54
CA ALA A 138 -4.62 -4.68 -4.49
C ALA A 138 -5.57 -5.15 -5.59
N VAL A 139 -6.74 -4.51 -5.66
CA VAL A 139 -7.85 -4.89 -6.56
C VAL A 139 -8.11 -3.86 -7.64
N ASP A 140 -7.70 -2.61 -7.43
CA ASP A 140 -7.87 -1.54 -8.40
C ASP A 140 -6.82 -0.43 -8.24
N PHE A 141 -6.76 0.46 -9.23
CA PHE A 141 -5.90 1.65 -9.23
C PHE A 141 -6.60 2.82 -9.94
N GLY A 142 -6.46 4.03 -9.44
CA GLY A 142 -7.11 5.21 -10.02
C GLY A 142 -6.34 6.50 -9.77
N LEU A 143 -6.74 7.56 -10.48
CA LEU A 143 -6.19 8.91 -10.31
C LEU A 143 -7.03 9.78 -9.37
N ASP A 144 -8.32 9.47 -9.22
CA ASP A 144 -9.25 10.19 -8.35
C ASP A 144 -9.68 9.30 -7.17
N PRO A 145 -9.21 9.59 -5.94
CA PRO A 145 -9.54 8.78 -4.78
C PRO A 145 -11.00 8.95 -4.32
N LEU A 146 -11.67 10.06 -4.65
CA LEU A 146 -13.08 10.25 -4.32
C LEU A 146 -13.96 9.39 -5.21
N ALA A 147 -13.65 9.32 -6.51
CA ALA A 147 -14.31 8.41 -7.44
C ALA A 147 -14.08 6.95 -7.02
N LEU A 148 -12.85 6.59 -6.63
CA LEU A 148 -12.57 5.25 -6.08
C LEU A 148 -13.38 4.98 -4.81
N ARG A 149 -13.49 5.95 -3.88
CA ARG A 149 -14.29 5.77 -2.66
C ARG A 149 -15.78 5.62 -2.94
N GLN A 150 -16.31 6.26 -3.98
CA GLN A 150 -17.70 6.04 -4.42
C GLN A 150 -17.91 4.62 -4.96
N GLN A 151 -16.93 4.09 -5.69
CA GLN A 151 -16.96 2.73 -6.22
C GLN A 151 -16.74 1.66 -5.14
N TYR A 152 -15.92 1.98 -4.13
CA TYR A 152 -15.57 1.10 -3.01
C TYR A 152 -16.01 1.73 -1.67
N PRO A 153 -17.32 1.76 -1.37
CA PRO A 153 -17.87 2.52 -0.25
C PRO A 153 -17.56 1.92 1.14
N GLU A 154 -17.31 0.60 1.22
CA GLU A 154 -17.09 -0.11 2.48
C GLU A 154 -15.73 0.23 3.12
N ARG A 155 -15.75 1.15 4.08
CA ARG A 155 -14.55 1.73 4.73
C ARG A 155 -13.83 0.79 5.70
N SER A 156 -14.48 -0.30 6.09
CA SER A 156 -13.91 -1.38 6.92
C SER A 156 -13.24 -2.47 6.09
N GLN A 157 -13.46 -2.49 4.77
CA GLN A 157 -12.97 -3.52 3.87
C GLN A 157 -11.98 -2.96 2.84
N TYR A 158 -12.19 -1.72 2.36
CA TYR A 158 -11.39 -1.10 1.32
C TYR A 158 -10.56 0.07 1.85
N LEU A 159 -9.23 -0.07 1.72
CA LEU A 159 -8.25 0.98 1.93
C LEU A 159 -7.91 1.63 0.60
N ILE A 160 -7.93 2.95 0.54
CA ILE A 160 -7.48 3.72 -0.62
C ILE A 160 -6.24 4.46 -0.17
N LEU A 161 -5.09 4.11 -0.75
CA LEU A 161 -3.80 4.70 -0.38
C LEU A 161 -3.12 5.29 -1.61
N PRO A 162 -2.43 6.44 -1.48
CA PRO A 162 -1.55 6.93 -2.51
C PRO A 162 -0.53 5.84 -2.83
N ALA A 163 -0.21 5.70 -4.10
CA ALA A 163 0.63 4.63 -4.59
C ALA A 163 1.28 5.03 -5.89
N THR A 164 2.28 4.26 -6.30
CA THR A 164 2.84 4.36 -7.64
C THR A 164 2.61 3.07 -8.41
N TYR A 165 2.47 3.19 -9.72
CA TYR A 165 2.45 2.05 -10.63
C TYR A 165 3.52 2.19 -11.70
N HIS A 166 3.87 1.08 -12.31
CA HIS A 166 4.63 1.04 -13.55
C HIS A 166 4.02 -0.03 -14.47
N ALA A 167 4.44 -0.06 -15.71
CA ALA A 167 4.01 -1.09 -16.65
C ALA A 167 5.15 -2.07 -16.94
N ILE A 168 4.78 -3.30 -17.25
CA ILE A 168 5.70 -4.40 -17.59
C ILE A 168 5.19 -5.15 -18.83
N ILE A 169 6.11 -5.80 -19.54
CA ILE A 169 5.76 -6.86 -20.50
C ILE A 169 5.81 -8.19 -19.76
N VAL A 170 4.71 -8.93 -19.86
CA VAL A 170 4.69 -10.35 -19.57
C VAL A 170 4.90 -11.07 -20.90
N SER A 171 6.06 -11.70 -21.05
CA SER A 171 6.43 -12.47 -22.24
C SER A 171 5.44 -13.61 -22.50
N SER A 172 5.36 -14.05 -23.75
CA SER A 172 4.54 -15.20 -24.08
C SER A 172 5.03 -16.45 -23.35
N VAL A 173 4.13 -17.18 -22.71
CA VAL A 173 4.45 -18.43 -22.01
C VAL A 173 3.75 -19.57 -22.72
N ARG A 174 4.52 -20.58 -23.13
CA ARG A 174 3.98 -21.85 -23.59
C ARG A 174 3.71 -22.72 -22.37
N ASP A 175 2.46 -23.13 -22.20
CA ASP A 175 2.10 -24.14 -21.22
C ASP A 175 2.61 -25.50 -21.68
N SER A 176 3.57 -26.06 -20.93
CA SER A 176 4.19 -27.35 -21.21
C SER A 176 3.20 -28.52 -21.17
N MET A 177 2.06 -28.38 -20.49
CA MET A 177 1.04 -29.43 -20.36
C MET A 177 -0.09 -29.31 -21.38
N SER A 178 -0.52 -28.10 -21.74
CA SER A 178 -1.66 -27.89 -22.66
C SER A 178 -1.27 -27.50 -24.09
N ASN A 179 0.02 -27.29 -24.37
CA ASN A 179 0.55 -26.72 -25.63
C ASN A 179 -0.07 -25.35 -25.99
N THR A 180 -0.77 -24.71 -25.06
CA THR A 180 -1.37 -23.39 -25.24
C THR A 180 -0.29 -22.32 -25.09
N VAL A 181 -0.23 -21.39 -26.03
CA VAL A 181 0.66 -20.22 -25.92
C VAL A 181 -0.17 -19.05 -25.40
N THR A 182 0.16 -18.59 -24.20
CA THR A 182 -0.32 -17.30 -23.72
C THR A 182 0.47 -16.21 -24.44
N PRO A 183 -0.16 -15.31 -25.20
CA PRO A 183 0.56 -14.28 -25.94
C PRO A 183 1.23 -13.28 -24.99
N ALA A 184 2.27 -12.61 -25.51
CA ALA A 184 2.90 -11.50 -24.80
C ALA A 184 1.85 -10.40 -24.56
N ARG A 185 1.89 -9.79 -23.38
CA ARG A 185 0.92 -8.76 -22.98
C ARG A 185 1.56 -7.72 -22.09
N ILE A 186 0.93 -6.55 -22.05
CA ILE A 186 1.34 -5.46 -21.15
C ILE A 186 0.40 -5.43 -19.96
N GLU A 187 1.01 -5.36 -18.78
CA GLU A 187 0.32 -5.27 -17.50
C GLU A 187 0.86 -4.08 -16.71
N GLY A 188 -0.01 -3.44 -15.94
CA GLY A 188 0.37 -2.53 -14.89
C GLY A 188 0.69 -3.30 -13.61
N GLN A 189 1.61 -2.77 -12.83
CA GLN A 189 1.92 -3.25 -11.49
C GLN A 189 1.96 -2.08 -10.53
N VAL A 190 1.17 -2.17 -9.48
CA VAL A 190 1.36 -1.34 -8.28
C VAL A 190 2.76 -1.65 -7.76
N ARG A 191 3.57 -0.63 -7.53
CA ARG A 191 4.97 -0.79 -7.13
C ARG A 191 5.18 -0.48 -5.67
N GLU A 192 4.58 0.61 -5.21
CA GLU A 192 4.79 1.12 -3.86
C GLU A 192 3.52 1.79 -3.36
N LEU A 193 3.19 1.57 -2.08
CA LEU A 193 2.19 2.33 -1.34
C LEU A 193 2.88 3.49 -0.63
N LEU A 194 2.19 4.62 -0.53
CA LEU A 194 2.69 5.86 0.04
C LEU A 194 1.70 6.36 1.09
N PRO A 195 1.99 6.18 2.40
CA PRO A 195 3.17 5.51 2.95
C PRO A 195 3.05 3.98 2.92
N GLY A 196 4.18 3.28 2.73
CA GLY A 196 4.26 1.82 2.79
C GLY A 196 4.55 1.28 4.19
N THR A 197 4.90 2.17 5.12
CA THR A 197 5.18 1.89 6.52
C THR A 197 4.32 2.78 7.41
N VAL A 198 3.94 2.23 8.56
CA VAL A 198 3.15 2.92 9.58
C VAL A 198 3.98 3.04 10.85
N HIS A 199 4.08 4.27 11.35
CA HIS A 199 4.79 4.54 12.58
C HIS A 199 3.91 4.20 13.78
N VAL A 200 4.44 3.41 14.72
CA VAL A 200 3.75 3.03 15.95
C VAL A 200 4.10 4.01 17.07
N PRO A 201 3.11 4.70 17.67
CA PRO A 201 3.34 5.56 18.83
C PRO A 201 3.92 4.76 20.02
N ARG A 202 4.82 5.39 20.79
CA ARG A 202 5.47 4.74 21.95
C ARG A 202 4.53 3.95 22.88
N PRO A 203 3.36 4.46 23.30
CA PRO A 203 2.49 3.71 24.21
C PRO A 203 2.01 2.38 23.63
N LEU A 204 1.78 2.31 22.31
CA LEU A 204 1.35 1.10 21.62
C LEU A 204 2.53 0.17 21.32
N ARG A 205 3.72 0.74 21.07
CA ARG A 205 4.95 -0.02 20.82
C ARG A 205 5.21 -1.05 21.92
N ASP A 206 5.22 -0.61 23.17
CA ASP A 206 5.64 -1.48 24.28
C ASP A 206 4.66 -2.64 24.46
N SER A 207 3.35 -2.41 24.21
CA SER A 207 2.35 -3.47 24.16
C SER A 207 2.56 -4.44 23.00
N LEU A 208 2.85 -3.94 21.80
CA LEU A 208 3.08 -4.78 20.62
C LEU A 208 4.34 -5.62 20.74
N ILE A 209 5.44 -5.07 21.26
CA ILE A 209 6.66 -5.82 21.53
C ILE A 209 6.40 -6.92 22.57
N GLY A 210 5.68 -6.60 23.65
CA GLY A 210 5.31 -7.59 24.67
C GLY A 210 4.40 -8.72 24.15
N LEU A 211 3.61 -8.46 23.10
CA LEU A 211 2.81 -9.47 22.42
C LEU A 211 3.62 -10.32 21.44
N GLY A 212 4.80 -9.86 21.02
CA GLY A 212 5.66 -10.57 20.09
C GLY A 212 5.74 -9.96 18.68
N ALA A 213 5.53 -8.65 18.50
CA ALA A 213 5.60 -8.02 17.18
C ALA A 213 6.97 -8.11 16.47
N GLU A 214 8.02 -8.50 17.17
CA GLU A 214 9.36 -8.78 16.62
C GLU A 214 9.61 -10.28 16.38
N LEU A 215 8.68 -11.15 16.81
CA LEU A 215 8.78 -12.58 16.57
C LEU A 215 8.47 -12.85 15.11
N ASN A 216 9.36 -13.59 14.45
CA ASN A 216 9.17 -14.02 13.07
C ASN A 216 8.72 -15.49 13.07
N ASP A 217 7.50 -15.73 13.53
CA ASP A 217 6.87 -17.04 13.49
C ASP A 217 5.49 -17.00 12.79
N SER A 218 4.90 -18.17 12.56
CA SER A 218 3.65 -18.34 11.81
C SER A 218 2.39 -18.24 12.69
N THR A 219 2.50 -17.64 13.88
CA THR A 219 1.40 -17.35 14.78
C THR A 219 1.01 -15.88 14.65
N THR A 220 -0.27 -15.56 14.77
CA THR A 220 -0.71 -14.16 14.85
C THR A 220 -0.65 -13.69 16.30
N HIS A 221 0.24 -12.75 16.59
CA HIS A 221 0.48 -12.25 17.94
C HIS A 221 -0.36 -11.00 18.27
N PHE A 222 -0.61 -10.17 17.28
CA PHE A 222 -1.28 -8.89 17.47
C PHE A 222 -2.24 -8.53 16.35
N GLU A 223 -3.15 -7.62 16.70
CA GLU A 223 -4.08 -6.97 15.80
C GLU A 223 -4.17 -5.49 16.20
N VAL A 224 -4.17 -4.59 15.21
CA VAL A 224 -4.25 -3.15 15.43
C VAL A 224 -5.27 -2.53 14.48
N THR A 225 -5.83 -1.40 14.89
CA THR A 225 -6.74 -0.65 14.01
C THR A 225 -5.93 0.34 13.19
N LEU A 226 -5.87 0.12 11.88
CA LEU A 226 -5.34 1.10 10.94
C LEU A 226 -6.43 2.09 10.56
N LYS A 227 -6.12 3.38 10.67
CA LYS A 227 -6.98 4.47 10.21
C LYS A 227 -6.31 5.24 9.08
N VAL A 228 -7.10 5.62 8.09
CA VAL A 228 -6.68 6.48 6.97
C VAL A 228 -7.35 7.84 7.11
N GLY A 229 -6.55 8.91 7.14
CA GLY A 229 -7.04 10.29 7.29
C GLY A 229 -7.52 10.90 5.98
N ARG A 230 -7.99 12.15 6.06
CA ARG A 230 -8.49 12.92 4.91
C ARG A 230 -7.43 13.26 3.86
N LYS A 231 -6.16 13.33 4.29
CA LYS A 231 -4.99 13.51 3.43
C LYS A 231 -4.30 12.19 3.11
N TRP A 232 -4.96 11.07 3.38
CA TRP A 232 -4.45 9.72 3.11
C TRP A 232 -3.20 9.34 3.91
N GLU A 233 -2.92 10.09 4.99
CA GLU A 233 -1.95 9.66 6.00
C GLU A 233 -2.57 8.54 6.83
N VAL A 234 -1.74 7.59 7.23
CA VAL A 234 -2.16 6.42 8.00
C VAL A 234 -1.62 6.48 9.42
N TRP A 235 -2.39 5.97 10.37
CA TRP A 235 -1.93 5.77 11.75
C TRP A 235 -2.59 4.54 12.37
N VAL A 236 -1.94 3.99 13.39
CA VAL A 236 -2.45 2.88 14.20
C VAL A 236 -3.00 3.36 15.54
N GLU A 237 -4.04 2.69 16.00
CA GLU A 237 -4.64 2.80 17.34
C GLU A 237 -4.95 1.41 17.91
#